data_AF-A0A135RNF7-F1
#
_entry.id   AF-A0A135RNF7-F1
#
_cell.length_a   1.000
_cell.length_b   1.000
_cell.length_c   1.000
_cell.angle_alpha   90.00
_cell.angle_beta   90.00
_cell.angle_gamma   90.00
#
_symmetry.space_group_name_H-M   'P 1'
#
loop_
_entity.id
_entity.type
_entity.pdbx_description
1 polymer ?
#
loop_
_entity_poly.entity_id
_entity_poly.type
_entity_poly.pdbx_seq_one_letter_code
_entity_poly.pdbx_strand_id
1 'polypeptide(L)'
;MASTTHPPEPKNGPGQPEEKMDHLEAAKLKEEQSHSTDPPVQTFPFGNLPYDLQFEVLRFCDYPTATLLACTNWHFYKALGPKIEYAVPASERLQAIQKVDRDNQIEFWACYKCLKVFPRSYFGDSHTNTKKSRQKRAYTQTSRKLRHCWTCAIENNYYGDLKPVKKDGVSYFPCHGCGFLGTEFNRCRGDRVSGIIVNRQCHKDKDFSPLERLSEGILRRLIGHLDYLDTIHLRMASCSMMHQVKLDWVAIHKRFAFVSTKEAPLIELVYREILKNLDESPSQELEERLEKENPYPCYSCFKVKPNAKFLGRTLQFTEEEPNRFWQRRCRHCCTLAAGEPEIVDEWHRRHLCSDCGLVRVEGEACLGCLETSDAC
;
A
#
# COMPACT_ATOMS: atom_id res chain seq x y z
N MET A 1 23.71 -35.33 55.32
CA MET A 1 25.08 -35.57 55.85
C MET A 1 26.03 -35.26 54.71
N ALA A 2 26.35 -33.98 54.54
CA ALA A 2 27.58 -33.35 55.03
C ALA A 2 28.81 -33.83 54.26
N SER A 3 29.26 -33.04 53.29
CA SER A 3 30.65 -32.62 53.21
C SER A 3 30.83 -31.50 52.19
N THR A 4 31.04 -30.32 52.76
CA THR A 4 31.55 -29.10 52.14
C THR A 4 33.05 -29.26 51.88
N THR A 5 33.50 -28.85 50.69
CA THR A 5 34.92 -28.54 50.44
C THR A 5 35.02 -27.23 49.67
N HIS A 6 35.36 -26.18 50.41
CA HIS A 6 35.87 -24.91 49.88
C HIS A 6 37.28 -25.09 49.30
N PRO A 7 37.65 -24.32 48.29
CA PRO A 7 39.02 -23.87 48.08
C PRO A 7 39.21 -22.39 48.52
N PRO A 8 40.45 -21.99 48.88
CA PRO A 8 40.72 -20.87 49.77
C PRO A 8 40.82 -19.50 49.08
N GLU A 9 40.61 -18.47 49.90
CA GLU A 9 40.83 -17.05 49.64
C GLU A 9 42.29 -16.73 49.24
N PRO A 10 42.52 -15.80 48.30
CA PRO A 10 43.78 -15.11 48.19
C PRO A 10 43.83 -13.91 49.14
N LYS A 11 44.92 -13.87 49.91
CA LYS A 11 45.28 -12.90 50.93
C LYS A 11 45.45 -11.49 50.35
N ASN A 12 44.85 -10.51 51.02
CA ASN A 12 45.14 -9.09 50.87
C ASN A 12 46.61 -8.80 51.22
N GLY A 13 47.33 -8.18 50.29
CA GLY A 13 48.61 -7.50 50.51
C GLY A 13 48.41 -5.98 50.45
N PRO A 14 49.26 -5.19 51.11
CA PRO A 14 48.91 -3.84 51.54
C PRO A 14 49.19 -2.76 50.49
N GLY A 15 48.21 -1.85 50.35
CA GLY A 15 48.38 -0.41 50.27
C GLY A 15 49.29 0.18 49.19
N GLN A 16 48.69 0.77 48.16
CA GLN A 16 49.21 1.98 47.50
C GLN A 16 48.02 2.88 47.07
N PRO A 17 48.26 4.20 46.98
CA PRO A 17 47.33 5.22 47.43
C PRO A 17 46.23 5.54 46.42
N GLU A 18 45.07 5.93 46.95
CA GLU A 18 43.96 6.56 46.25
C GLU A 18 44.44 7.79 45.46
N GLU A 19 44.58 7.64 44.14
CA GLU A 19 44.47 8.78 43.23
C GLU A 19 43.00 9.18 43.18
N LYS A 20 42.68 10.24 43.92
CA LYS A 20 41.44 11.00 43.74
C LYS A 20 41.45 11.61 42.34
N MET A 21 40.91 10.85 41.39
CA MET A 21 40.57 11.36 40.07
C MET A 21 39.31 12.22 40.22
N ASP A 22 39.43 13.51 39.87
CA ASP A 22 38.38 14.50 39.98
C ASP A 22 37.08 13.98 39.33
N HIS A 23 36.00 13.92 40.12
CA HIS A 23 34.66 13.51 39.67
C HIS A 23 34.10 14.37 38.52
N LEU A 24 34.77 15.49 38.18
CA LEU A 24 34.42 16.35 37.05
C LEU A 24 34.99 15.87 35.69
N GLU A 25 36.11 15.15 35.66
CA GLU A 25 36.68 14.58 34.41
C GLU A 25 35.99 13.27 34.02
N ALA A 26 35.59 12.45 35.00
CA ALA A 26 34.80 11.24 34.76
C ALA A 26 33.37 11.55 34.25
N ALA A 27 32.84 12.74 34.51
CA ALA A 27 31.56 13.20 33.99
C ALA A 27 31.67 13.66 32.52
N LYS A 28 32.74 14.37 32.15
CA LYS A 28 33.00 14.76 30.75
C LYS A 28 33.27 13.57 29.83
N LEU A 29 33.98 12.55 30.32
CA LEU A 29 34.19 11.30 29.58
C LEU A 29 32.92 10.45 29.42
N LYS A 30 31.90 10.65 30.28
CA LYS A 30 30.58 10.00 30.14
C LYS A 30 29.62 10.75 29.22
N GLU A 31 29.69 12.08 29.14
CA GLU A 31 28.89 12.87 28.18
C GLU A 31 29.40 12.76 26.74
N GLU A 32 30.72 12.61 26.53
CA GLU A 32 31.26 12.38 25.17
C GLU A 32 31.04 10.95 24.65
N GLN A 33 30.63 10.00 25.51
CA GLN A 33 30.30 8.62 25.13
C GLN A 33 28.80 8.35 24.97
N SER A 34 27.92 9.32 25.26
CA SER A 34 26.45 9.15 25.14
C SER A 34 25.85 9.69 23.84
N HIS A 35 26.65 10.17 22.89
CA HIS A 35 26.20 10.52 21.54
C HIS A 35 26.81 9.59 20.49
N SER A 36 26.22 8.40 20.36
CA SER A 36 26.06 7.62 19.12
C SER A 36 25.88 6.15 19.48
N THR A 37 24.65 5.76 19.83
CA THR A 37 24.22 4.36 19.77
C THR A 37 23.43 4.10 18.49
N ASP A 38 23.82 4.75 17.39
CA ASP A 38 23.54 4.17 16.09
C ASP A 38 24.54 3.00 15.93
N PRO A 39 24.08 1.79 15.59
CA PRO A 39 25.01 0.72 15.22
C PRO A 39 25.96 1.28 14.16
N PRO A 40 27.28 1.01 14.22
CA PRO A 40 28.20 1.52 13.21
C PRO A 40 27.63 1.09 11.87
N VAL A 41 27.20 2.07 11.07
CA VAL A 41 26.72 1.82 9.71
C VAL A 41 27.83 1.01 9.07
N GLN A 42 27.57 -0.27 8.81
CA GLN A 42 28.52 -1.12 8.10
C GLN A 42 28.74 -0.45 6.75
N THR A 43 29.80 0.34 6.68
CA THR A 43 30.22 0.99 5.46
C THR A 43 30.70 -0.14 4.58
N PHE A 44 29.88 -0.52 3.60
CA PHE A 44 30.25 -1.51 2.60
C PHE A 44 31.57 -1.04 1.97
N PRO A 45 32.69 -1.76 2.10
CA PRO A 45 33.99 -1.31 1.59
C PRO A 45 33.93 -0.99 0.08
N PHE A 46 33.09 -1.72 -0.65
CA PHE A 46 32.80 -1.51 -2.05
C PHE A 46 32.10 -0.16 -2.34
N GLY A 47 31.23 0.31 -1.45
CA GLY A 47 30.54 1.60 -1.60
C GLY A 47 31.44 2.81 -1.43
N ASN A 48 32.61 2.64 -0.81
CA ASN A 48 33.62 3.68 -0.64
C ASN A 48 34.59 3.79 -1.83
N LEU A 49 34.52 2.87 -2.81
CA LEU A 49 35.34 2.95 -4.02
C LEU A 49 34.88 4.10 -4.92
N PRO A 50 35.80 4.76 -5.64
CA PRO A 50 35.46 5.65 -6.74
C PRO A 50 34.50 4.99 -7.74
N TYR A 51 33.56 5.79 -8.27
CA TYR A 51 32.51 5.29 -9.16
C TYR A 51 33.04 4.53 -10.38
N ASP A 52 34.16 4.97 -10.95
CA ASP A 52 34.78 4.31 -12.10
C ASP A 52 35.25 2.88 -11.75
N LEU A 53 35.78 2.67 -10.54
CA LEU A 53 36.17 1.35 -10.07
C LEU A 53 34.95 0.49 -9.76
N GLN A 54 33.89 1.07 -9.19
CA GLN A 54 32.62 0.34 -8.99
C GLN A 54 32.02 -0.12 -10.32
N PHE A 55 32.08 0.72 -11.36
CA PHE A 55 31.60 0.38 -12.69
C PHE A 55 32.48 -0.66 -13.38
N GLU A 56 33.81 -0.57 -13.27
CA GLU A 56 34.70 -1.61 -13.81
C GLU A 56 34.47 -2.96 -13.13
N VAL A 57 34.28 -3.00 -11.80
CA VAL A 57 33.88 -4.23 -11.10
C VAL A 57 32.57 -4.79 -11.64
N LEU A 58 31.59 -3.93 -11.94
CA LEU A 58 30.31 -4.34 -12.53
C LEU A 58 30.48 -5.05 -13.89
N ARG A 59 31.52 -4.73 -14.67
CA ARG A 59 31.81 -5.37 -15.97
C ARG A 59 32.37 -6.78 -15.83
N PHE A 60 32.93 -7.13 -14.67
CA PHE A 60 33.38 -8.48 -14.35
C PHE A 60 32.29 -9.33 -13.71
N CYS A 61 31.15 -8.74 -13.34
CA CYS A 61 30.00 -9.46 -12.81
C CYS A 61 29.14 -10.03 -13.93
N ASP A 62 28.59 -11.23 -13.69
CA ASP A 62 27.51 -11.74 -14.53
C ASP A 62 26.20 -10.97 -14.31
N TYR A 63 25.26 -11.08 -15.25
CA TYR A 63 23.99 -10.33 -15.15
C TYR A 63 23.24 -10.51 -13.81
N PRO A 64 23.08 -11.74 -13.26
CA PRO A 64 22.46 -11.94 -11.95
C PRO A 64 23.20 -11.21 -10.82
N THR A 65 24.53 -11.34 -10.75
CA THR A 65 25.33 -10.70 -9.70
C THR A 65 25.29 -9.19 -9.80
N ALA A 66 25.40 -8.64 -11.01
CA ALA A 66 25.29 -7.20 -11.26
C ALA A 66 23.93 -6.65 -10.81
N THR A 67 22.85 -7.39 -11.08
CA THR A 67 21.48 -7.02 -10.67
C THR A 67 21.29 -7.11 -9.17
N LEU A 68 21.80 -8.17 -8.53
CA LEU A 68 21.76 -8.32 -7.08
C LEU A 68 22.53 -7.21 -6.37
N LEU A 69 23.72 -6.86 -6.87
CA LEU A 69 24.55 -5.78 -6.33
C LEU A 69 23.79 -4.44 -6.35
N ALA A 70 23.12 -4.12 -7.45
CA ALA A 70 22.27 -2.92 -7.55
C ALA A 70 21.09 -2.94 -6.56
N CYS A 71 20.60 -4.10 -6.14
CA CYS A 71 19.52 -4.22 -5.17
C CYS A 71 19.97 -4.19 -3.70
N THR A 72 21.27 -4.25 -3.42
CA THR A 72 21.75 -4.31 -2.02
C THR A 72 21.59 -3.00 -1.26
N ASN A 73 21.65 -1.85 -1.93
CA ASN A 73 21.41 -0.54 -1.31
C ASN A 73 20.96 0.51 -2.33
N TRP A 74 20.43 1.62 -1.81
CA TRP A 74 19.92 2.73 -2.62
C TRP A 74 20.99 3.38 -3.52
N HIS A 75 22.22 3.51 -3.05
CA HIS A 75 23.31 4.11 -3.81
C HIS A 75 23.60 3.29 -5.07
N PHE A 76 23.78 1.97 -4.94
CA PHE A 76 24.00 1.09 -6.10
C PHE A 76 22.76 0.98 -7.00
N TYR A 77 21.56 0.97 -6.43
CA TYR A 77 20.33 0.98 -7.22
C TYR A 77 20.29 2.19 -8.16
N LYS A 78 20.59 3.37 -7.63
CA LYS A 78 20.56 4.63 -8.38
C LYS A 78 21.76 4.78 -9.32
N ALA A 79 22.96 4.41 -8.87
CA ALA A 79 24.21 4.70 -9.57
C ALA A 79 24.63 3.59 -10.54
N LEU A 80 24.48 2.32 -10.15
CA LEU A 80 24.91 1.16 -10.94
C LEU A 80 23.77 0.51 -11.72
N GLY A 81 22.55 0.48 -11.16
CA GLY A 81 21.37 -0.14 -11.78
C GLY A 81 21.13 0.25 -13.25
N PRO A 82 21.09 1.55 -13.61
CA PRO A 82 20.93 1.99 -15.00
C PRO A 82 22.10 1.61 -15.91
N LYS A 83 23.26 1.29 -15.33
CA LYS A 83 24.51 1.04 -16.05
C LYS A 83 24.79 -0.44 -16.31
N ILE A 84 24.07 -1.35 -15.64
CA ILE A 84 24.13 -2.80 -15.89
C ILE A 84 23.95 -3.11 -17.39
N GLU A 85 23.07 -2.38 -18.08
CA GLU A 85 22.80 -2.61 -19.50
C GLU A 85 24.01 -2.33 -20.42
N TYR A 86 24.92 -1.45 -19.96
CA TYR A 86 26.16 -1.10 -20.65
C TYR A 86 27.32 -1.98 -20.19
N ALA A 87 27.34 -2.36 -18.91
CA ALA A 87 28.38 -3.21 -18.33
C ALA A 87 28.27 -4.67 -18.81
N VAL A 88 27.04 -5.19 -18.96
CA VAL A 88 26.78 -6.59 -19.29
C VAL A 88 26.25 -6.73 -20.73
N PRO A 89 26.91 -7.52 -21.60
CA PRO A 89 26.49 -7.72 -22.98
C PRO A 89 25.05 -8.23 -23.12
N ALA A 90 24.35 -7.76 -24.16
CA ALA A 90 22.95 -8.15 -24.39
C ALA A 90 22.76 -9.67 -24.58
N SER A 91 23.76 -10.36 -25.15
CA SER A 91 23.77 -11.83 -25.30
C SER A 91 23.73 -12.55 -23.95
N GLU A 92 24.51 -12.07 -22.99
CA GLU A 92 24.58 -12.63 -21.64
C GLU A 92 23.30 -12.33 -20.85
N ARG A 93 22.81 -11.08 -20.93
CA ARG A 93 21.52 -10.70 -20.34
C ARG A 93 20.39 -11.58 -20.87
N LEU A 94 20.37 -11.84 -22.18
CA LEU A 94 19.40 -12.72 -22.82
C LEU A 94 19.49 -14.16 -22.28
N GLN A 95 20.69 -14.72 -22.14
CA GLN A 95 20.87 -16.06 -21.58
C GLN A 95 20.38 -16.16 -20.13
N ALA A 96 20.64 -15.13 -19.33
CA ALA A 96 20.21 -15.06 -17.94
C ALA A 96 18.67 -15.01 -17.83
N ILE A 97 17.99 -14.15 -18.59
CA ILE A 97 16.52 -14.09 -18.55
C ILE A 97 15.86 -15.36 -19.12
N GLN A 98 16.49 -16.02 -20.10
CA GLN A 98 16.04 -17.31 -20.63
C GLN A 98 16.14 -18.42 -19.59
N LYS A 99 17.17 -18.39 -18.73
CA LYS A 99 17.27 -19.31 -17.59
C LYS A 99 16.10 -19.10 -16.64
N VAL A 100 15.81 -17.86 -16.24
CA VAL A 100 14.65 -17.52 -15.39
C VAL A 100 13.31 -17.97 -16.00
N ASP A 101 13.11 -17.74 -17.30
CA ASP A 101 11.86 -18.13 -17.98
C ASP A 101 11.73 -19.66 -18.15
N ARG A 102 12.86 -20.40 -18.22
CA ARG A 102 12.88 -21.89 -18.21
C ARG A 102 12.59 -22.46 -16.83
N ASP A 103 13.18 -21.88 -15.79
CA ASP A 103 13.03 -22.33 -14.39
C ASP A 103 11.61 -22.12 -13.87
N ASN A 104 10.76 -21.38 -14.61
CA ASN A 104 9.32 -21.28 -14.43
C ASN A 104 8.91 -20.83 -13.01
N GLN A 105 9.71 -19.95 -12.41
CA GLN A 105 9.33 -19.27 -11.18
C GLN A 105 8.06 -18.46 -11.45
N ILE A 106 6.97 -18.81 -10.77
CA ILE A 106 5.61 -18.33 -11.06
C ILE A 106 5.49 -16.82 -10.83
N GLU A 107 6.36 -16.26 -9.99
CA GLU A 107 6.31 -14.87 -9.54
C GLU A 107 7.02 -13.90 -10.49
N PHE A 108 8.04 -14.35 -11.23
CA PHE A 108 8.96 -13.48 -11.96
C PHE A 108 9.09 -13.86 -13.43
N TRP A 109 8.88 -12.88 -14.32
CA TRP A 109 8.84 -13.07 -15.75
C TRP A 109 9.84 -12.20 -16.49
N ALA A 110 10.44 -12.78 -17.53
CA ALA A 110 11.36 -12.09 -18.43
C ALA A 110 10.62 -11.19 -19.43
N CYS A 111 11.12 -9.97 -19.61
CA CYS A 111 10.79 -9.10 -20.74
C CYS A 111 11.87 -9.24 -21.81
N TYR A 112 11.49 -9.69 -23.00
CA TYR A 112 12.43 -9.92 -24.11
C TYR A 112 12.78 -8.65 -24.89
N LYS A 113 12.13 -7.52 -24.59
CA LYS A 113 12.49 -6.22 -25.17
C LYS A 113 13.59 -5.51 -24.37
N CYS A 114 13.42 -5.36 -23.05
CA CYS A 114 14.41 -4.70 -22.20
C CYS A 114 15.38 -5.66 -21.52
N LEU A 115 15.23 -6.97 -21.73
CA LEU A 115 16.08 -8.03 -21.17
C LEU A 115 16.16 -7.98 -19.63
N LYS A 116 15.05 -7.65 -18.98
CA LYS A 116 14.91 -7.59 -17.50
C LYS A 116 13.87 -8.57 -17.01
N VAL A 117 13.98 -8.94 -15.74
CA VAL A 117 13.01 -9.77 -15.02
C VAL A 117 12.14 -8.87 -14.14
N PHE A 118 10.82 -9.06 -14.18
CA PHE A 118 9.88 -8.31 -13.35
C PHE A 118 8.86 -9.24 -12.70
N PRO A 119 8.23 -8.82 -11.59
CA PRO A 119 7.05 -9.49 -11.07
C PRO A 119 5.98 -9.65 -12.14
N ARG A 120 5.17 -10.71 -12.06
CA ARG A 120 4.04 -10.98 -12.99
C ARG A 120 3.12 -9.77 -13.17
N SER A 121 3.00 -8.91 -12.15
CA SER A 121 2.18 -7.70 -12.19
C SER A 121 2.60 -6.69 -13.28
N TYR A 122 3.82 -6.78 -13.80
CA TYR A 122 4.35 -5.91 -14.86
C TYR A 122 3.97 -6.37 -16.28
N PHE A 123 3.16 -7.41 -16.42
CA PHE A 123 2.74 -7.99 -17.70
C PHE A 123 1.22 -8.07 -17.81
N GLY A 124 0.69 -7.91 -19.03
CA GLY A 124 -0.76 -8.01 -19.30
C GLY A 124 -1.27 -9.42 -19.54
N ASP A 125 -2.58 -9.63 -19.42
CA ASP A 125 -3.16 -10.98 -19.42
C ASP A 125 -2.98 -11.75 -20.74
N SER A 126 -2.84 -11.01 -21.85
CA SER A 126 -2.54 -11.58 -23.16
C SER A 126 -1.19 -12.31 -23.20
N HIS A 127 -0.31 -12.03 -22.24
CA HIS A 127 0.95 -12.74 -22.01
C HIS A 127 0.85 -13.76 -20.87
N THR A 128 -0.16 -13.65 -19.99
CA THR A 128 -0.31 -14.51 -18.80
C THR A 128 -1.12 -15.78 -19.05
N ASN A 129 -2.23 -15.70 -19.82
CA ASN A 129 -3.38 -16.56 -19.54
C ASN A 129 -3.80 -17.53 -20.67
N THR A 130 -2.87 -18.18 -21.36
CA THR A 130 -3.28 -19.19 -22.36
C THR A 130 -2.35 -20.40 -22.37
N LYS A 131 -2.84 -21.56 -22.81
CA LYS A 131 -2.01 -22.68 -23.31
C LYS A 131 -0.97 -22.21 -24.35
N LYS A 132 -1.19 -21.03 -24.97
CA LYS A 132 -0.26 -20.31 -25.86
C LYS A 132 0.88 -19.58 -25.11
N SER A 133 0.79 -19.26 -23.82
CA SER A 133 1.89 -18.66 -23.05
C SER A 133 3.06 -19.64 -22.88
N ARG A 134 2.79 -20.96 -22.83
CA ARG A 134 3.82 -22.00 -22.93
C ARG A 134 4.49 -22.04 -24.30
N GLN A 135 3.75 -21.79 -25.37
CA GLN A 135 4.29 -21.70 -26.74
C GLN A 135 5.08 -20.41 -26.98
N LYS A 136 4.80 -19.32 -26.25
CA LYS A 136 5.54 -18.04 -26.29
C LYS A 136 6.90 -18.06 -25.57
N ARG A 137 7.29 -19.21 -25.00
CA ARG A 137 8.58 -19.46 -24.33
C ARG A 137 9.71 -19.76 -25.32
N ALA A 138 9.38 -20.04 -26.59
CA ALA A 138 10.34 -20.52 -27.57
C ALA A 138 10.76 -19.41 -28.55
N TYR A 139 12.08 -19.31 -28.73
CA TYR A 139 12.84 -18.47 -29.67
C TYR A 139 12.36 -18.56 -31.14
N THR A 140 11.53 -19.54 -31.49
CA THR A 140 10.96 -19.74 -32.84
C THR A 140 9.80 -18.81 -33.19
N GLN A 141 9.50 -17.82 -32.35
CA GLN A 141 8.39 -16.90 -32.58
C GLN A 141 8.89 -15.51 -33.00
N THR A 142 8.16 -14.89 -33.95
CA THR A 142 8.39 -13.51 -34.37
C THR A 142 8.38 -12.55 -33.18
N SER A 143 9.14 -11.45 -33.24
CA SER A 143 9.32 -10.47 -32.14
C SER A 143 8.02 -9.95 -31.50
N ARG A 144 6.90 -10.03 -32.22
CA ARG A 144 5.53 -9.70 -31.76
C ARG A 144 4.89 -10.71 -30.81
N LYS A 145 5.44 -11.92 -30.70
CA LYS A 145 4.88 -12.98 -29.85
C LYS A 145 5.65 -13.20 -28.55
N LEU A 146 6.83 -12.60 -28.41
CA LEU A 146 7.61 -12.61 -27.18
C LEU A 146 6.91 -11.81 -26.06
N ARG A 147 7.25 -12.13 -24.81
CA ARG A 147 6.72 -11.44 -23.63
C ARG A 147 7.42 -10.08 -23.44
N HIS A 148 6.62 -9.03 -23.28
CA HIS A 148 7.09 -7.66 -23.03
C HIS A 148 6.40 -7.10 -21.79
N CYS A 149 7.14 -6.39 -20.93
CA CYS A 149 6.54 -5.67 -19.81
C CYS A 149 5.66 -4.52 -20.33
N TRP A 150 4.75 -4.00 -19.49
CA TRP A 150 3.83 -2.92 -19.88
C TRP A 150 4.53 -1.73 -20.51
N THR A 151 5.61 -1.26 -19.90
CA THR A 151 6.38 -0.11 -20.41
C THR A 151 6.86 -0.36 -21.83
N CYS A 152 7.60 -1.45 -22.05
CA CYS A 152 8.08 -1.81 -23.39
C CYS A 152 6.93 -2.08 -24.37
N ALA A 153 5.85 -2.69 -23.90
CA ALA A 153 4.69 -3.00 -24.73
C ALA A 153 4.00 -1.72 -25.24
N ILE A 154 3.92 -0.68 -24.41
CA ILE A 154 3.30 0.60 -24.74
C ILE A 154 4.22 1.43 -25.65
N GLU A 155 5.50 1.59 -25.26
CA GLU A 155 6.49 2.36 -26.03
C GLU A 155 6.68 1.85 -27.45
N ASN A 156 6.48 0.54 -27.67
CA ASN A 156 6.64 -0.09 -28.97
C ASN A 156 5.29 -0.41 -29.65
N ASN A 157 4.19 0.19 -29.17
CA ASN A 157 2.86 0.09 -29.78
C ASN A 157 2.34 -1.35 -29.97
N TYR A 158 2.65 -2.26 -29.04
CA TYR A 158 2.17 -3.65 -29.09
C TYR A 158 0.69 -3.76 -28.72
N TYR A 159 0.16 -2.78 -27.99
CA TYR A 159 -1.27 -2.64 -27.73
C TYR A 159 -1.88 -1.59 -28.65
N GLY A 160 -3.20 -1.61 -28.80
CA GLY A 160 -3.90 -0.55 -29.52
C GLY A 160 -3.98 0.71 -28.66
N ASP A 161 -3.70 1.86 -29.27
CA ASP A 161 -3.72 3.15 -28.56
C ASP A 161 -5.12 3.46 -28.01
N LEU A 162 -5.18 3.79 -26.71
CA LEU A 162 -6.41 3.99 -25.93
C LEU A 162 -7.41 2.82 -26.05
N LYS A 163 -6.95 1.60 -26.36
CA LYS A 163 -7.79 0.39 -26.38
C LYS A 163 -7.65 -0.37 -25.06
N PRO A 164 -8.75 -0.93 -24.52
CA PRO A 164 -8.69 -1.67 -23.27
C PRO A 164 -7.82 -2.93 -23.42
N VAL A 165 -6.95 -3.15 -22.43
CA VAL A 165 -6.19 -4.38 -22.22
C VAL A 165 -6.52 -4.87 -20.81
N LYS A 166 -6.92 -6.13 -20.67
CA LYS A 166 -7.30 -6.69 -19.37
C LYS A 166 -6.09 -7.20 -18.60
N LYS A 167 -6.13 -7.00 -17.29
CA LYS A 167 -5.23 -7.61 -16.32
C LYS A 167 -5.96 -7.85 -15.01
N ASP A 168 -5.96 -9.09 -14.54
CA ASP A 168 -6.57 -9.48 -13.26
C ASP A 168 -8.04 -9.01 -13.17
N GLY A 169 -8.77 -9.08 -14.29
CA GLY A 169 -10.17 -8.61 -14.41
C GLY A 169 -10.35 -7.09 -14.59
N VAL A 170 -9.28 -6.30 -14.44
CA VAL A 170 -9.31 -4.83 -14.58
C VAL A 170 -8.91 -4.41 -15.99
N SER A 171 -9.64 -3.46 -16.57
CA SER A 171 -9.33 -2.88 -17.89
C SER A 171 -8.38 -1.70 -17.77
N TYR A 172 -7.27 -1.77 -18.50
CA TYR A 172 -6.27 -0.71 -18.62
C TYR A 172 -6.21 -0.16 -20.06
N PHE A 173 -5.86 1.10 -20.22
CA PHE A 173 -5.88 1.87 -21.45
C PHE A 173 -4.49 2.47 -21.66
N PRO A 174 -3.66 1.85 -22.52
CA PRO A 174 -2.34 2.34 -22.84
C PRO A 174 -2.46 3.58 -23.73
N CYS A 175 -1.67 4.61 -23.42
CA CYS A 175 -1.57 5.82 -24.23
C CYS A 175 -0.21 5.90 -24.89
N HIS A 176 -0.17 5.83 -26.22
CA HIS A 176 1.10 5.89 -26.96
C HIS A 176 1.71 7.30 -26.93
N GLY A 177 0.90 8.35 -26.74
CA GLY A 177 1.38 9.73 -26.69
C GLY A 177 2.14 10.13 -25.41
N CYS A 178 1.95 9.39 -24.31
CA CYS A 178 2.63 9.68 -23.04
C CYS A 178 3.15 8.44 -22.29
N GLY A 179 3.01 7.24 -22.85
CA GLY A 179 3.45 6.00 -22.21
C GLY A 179 2.59 5.55 -21.02
N PHE A 180 1.58 6.32 -20.61
CA PHE A 180 0.77 6.03 -19.43
C PHE A 180 -0.19 4.85 -19.64
N LEU A 181 -0.31 3.99 -18.63
CA LEU A 181 -1.27 2.90 -18.55
C LEU A 181 -2.33 3.21 -17.50
N GLY A 182 -3.43 3.83 -17.92
CA GLY A 182 -4.51 4.21 -17.02
C GLY A 182 -5.63 3.17 -16.96
N THR A 183 -6.42 3.16 -15.90
CA THR A 183 -7.74 2.53 -15.87
C THR A 183 -8.78 3.43 -16.55
N GLU A 184 -10.03 2.99 -16.68
CA GLU A 184 -11.14 3.80 -17.24
C GLU A 184 -11.20 5.22 -16.66
N PHE A 185 -10.83 5.38 -15.39
CA PHE A 185 -11.00 6.62 -14.63
C PHE A 185 -9.86 7.62 -14.81
N ASN A 186 -8.63 7.14 -14.94
CA ASN A 186 -7.44 8.00 -15.08
C ASN A 186 -6.77 7.89 -16.46
N ARG A 187 -7.37 7.16 -17.41
CA ARG A 187 -6.85 7.05 -18.78
C ARG A 187 -6.71 8.41 -19.46
N CYS A 188 -5.82 8.42 -20.44
CA CYS A 188 -5.79 9.47 -21.44
C CYS A 188 -7.05 9.38 -22.31
N ARG A 189 -7.49 10.52 -22.84
CA ARG A 189 -8.65 10.60 -23.73
C ARG A 189 -8.24 11.15 -25.09
N GLY A 190 -9.10 10.98 -26.07
CA GLY A 190 -8.94 11.53 -27.41
C GLY A 190 -10.02 11.00 -28.34
N ASP A 191 -10.37 11.80 -29.35
CA ASP A 191 -11.41 11.47 -30.31
C ASP A 191 -10.80 10.68 -31.47
N ARG A 192 -11.52 9.68 -31.98
CA ARG A 192 -11.07 8.94 -33.17
C ARG A 192 -11.71 9.50 -34.43
N VAL A 193 -10.89 10.10 -35.28
CA VAL A 193 -11.29 10.58 -36.61
C VAL A 193 -10.48 9.81 -37.65
N SER A 194 -11.16 9.01 -38.48
CA SER A 194 -10.53 8.19 -39.54
C SER A 194 -9.40 7.27 -39.05
N GLY A 195 -9.53 6.74 -37.83
CA GLY A 195 -8.53 5.86 -37.21
C GLY A 195 -7.35 6.58 -36.54
N ILE A 196 -7.28 7.90 -36.63
CA ILE A 196 -6.29 8.75 -35.97
C ILE A 196 -6.91 9.31 -34.67
N ILE A 197 -6.11 9.37 -33.60
CA ILE A 197 -6.54 10.00 -32.35
C ILE A 197 -6.23 11.49 -32.42
N VAL A 198 -7.26 12.32 -32.40
CA VAL A 198 -7.21 13.79 -32.31
C VAL A 198 -7.64 14.24 -30.91
N ASN A 199 -7.45 15.53 -30.58
CA ASN A 199 -7.80 16.11 -29.27
C ASN A 199 -7.28 15.30 -28.08
N ARG A 200 -6.05 14.79 -28.17
CA ARG A 200 -5.50 13.90 -27.15
C ARG A 200 -5.28 14.67 -25.86
N GLN A 201 -5.87 14.17 -24.78
CA GLN A 201 -5.63 14.62 -23.42
C GLN A 201 -4.76 13.59 -22.73
N CYS A 202 -3.43 13.80 -22.72
CA CYS A 202 -2.53 12.86 -22.08
C CYS A 202 -2.50 13.02 -20.57
N HIS A 203 -2.09 11.95 -19.88
CA HIS A 203 -1.84 11.97 -18.45
C HIS A 203 -0.69 12.93 -18.09
N LYS A 204 0.34 13.05 -18.93
CA LYS A 204 1.45 14.00 -18.74
C LYS A 204 1.01 15.48 -18.79
N ASP A 205 -0.12 15.75 -19.44
CA ASP A 205 -0.68 17.11 -19.57
C ASP A 205 -1.66 17.42 -18.44
N LYS A 206 -1.96 16.45 -17.56
CA LYS A 206 -2.80 16.66 -16.38
C LYS A 206 -1.93 17.12 -15.23
N ASP A 207 -2.28 18.26 -14.65
CA ASP A 207 -1.71 18.72 -13.39
C ASP A 207 -2.29 17.91 -12.23
N PHE A 208 -1.75 16.71 -12.04
CA PHE A 208 -2.01 15.94 -10.83
C PHE A 208 -1.40 16.68 -9.64
N SER A 209 -2.19 16.78 -8.58
CA SER A 209 -1.69 17.21 -7.28
C SER A 209 -0.53 16.30 -6.83
N PRO A 210 0.40 16.78 -6.00
CA PRO A 210 1.48 15.95 -5.47
C PRO A 210 0.98 14.66 -4.80
N LEU A 211 -0.18 14.72 -4.14
CA LEU A 211 -0.82 13.57 -3.50
C LEU A 211 -1.24 12.48 -4.51
N GLU A 212 -1.77 12.86 -5.67
CA GLU A 212 -2.22 11.91 -6.71
C GLU A 212 -1.08 11.17 -7.42
N ARG A 213 0.17 11.64 -7.23
CA ARG A 213 1.38 11.03 -7.79
C ARG A 213 2.03 10.03 -6.83
N LEU A 214 1.54 9.94 -5.59
CA LEU A 214 2.10 9.02 -4.60
C LEU A 214 1.74 7.57 -4.95
N SER A 215 2.64 6.65 -4.61
CA SER A 215 2.37 5.22 -4.74
C SER A 215 1.31 4.76 -3.72
N GLU A 216 0.58 3.70 -4.03
CA GLU A 216 -0.45 3.13 -3.14
C GLU A 216 0.10 2.87 -1.73
N GLY A 217 1.36 2.41 -1.61
CA GLY A 217 1.98 2.14 -0.31
C GLY A 217 2.20 3.41 0.53
N ILE A 218 2.64 4.51 -0.09
CA ILE A 218 2.82 5.79 0.61
C ILE A 218 1.47 6.41 0.94
N LEU A 219 0.55 6.38 -0.03
CA LEU A 219 -0.80 6.89 0.16
C LEU A 219 -1.49 6.15 1.32
N ARG A 220 -1.43 4.81 1.35
CA ARG A 220 -1.99 4.01 2.44
C ARG A 220 -1.43 4.40 3.81
N ARG A 221 -0.12 4.67 3.93
CA ARG A 221 0.48 5.15 5.18
C ARG A 221 -0.07 6.52 5.58
N LEU A 222 -0.15 7.46 4.65
CA LEU A 222 -0.74 8.78 4.89
C LEU A 222 -2.20 8.68 5.36
N ILE A 223 -3.02 7.87 4.67
CA ILE A 223 -4.42 7.63 5.03
C ILE A 223 -4.56 6.99 6.42
N GLY A 224 -3.60 6.17 6.84
CA GLY A 224 -3.58 5.60 8.20
C GLY A 224 -3.55 6.68 9.30
N HIS A 225 -2.95 7.84 9.01
CA HIS A 225 -2.90 8.97 9.95
C HIS A 225 -4.14 9.85 9.88
N LEU A 226 -4.85 9.88 8.75
CA LEU A 226 -6.08 10.66 8.60
C LEU A 226 -7.23 10.08 9.41
N ASP A 227 -8.20 10.94 9.73
CA ASP A 227 -9.49 10.47 10.22
C ASP A 227 -10.36 9.95 9.05
N TYR A 228 -11.51 9.38 9.39
CA TYR A 228 -12.39 8.81 8.38
C TYR A 228 -13.08 9.87 7.52
N LEU A 229 -13.36 11.06 8.07
CA LEU A 229 -14.06 12.13 7.36
C LEU A 229 -13.14 12.81 6.33
N ASP A 230 -11.92 13.13 6.72
CA ASP A 230 -10.84 13.64 5.87
C ASP A 230 -10.54 12.68 4.74
N THR A 231 -10.55 11.37 5.02
CA THR A 231 -10.38 10.35 3.98
C THR A 231 -11.55 10.37 2.98
N ILE A 232 -12.79 10.60 3.43
CA ILE A 232 -13.94 10.79 2.55
C ILE A 232 -13.77 12.06 1.70
N HIS A 233 -13.41 13.19 2.31
CA HIS A 233 -13.18 14.44 1.61
C HIS A 233 -12.06 14.33 0.57
N LEU A 234 -10.96 13.66 0.92
CA LEU A 234 -9.86 13.40 0.01
C LEU A 234 -10.31 12.57 -1.19
N ARG A 235 -11.13 11.54 -0.97
CA ARG A 235 -11.73 10.76 -2.07
C ARG A 235 -12.61 11.61 -2.97
N MET A 236 -13.33 12.58 -2.41
CA MET A 236 -14.18 13.50 -3.18
C MET A 236 -13.40 14.59 -3.91
N ALA A 237 -12.17 14.89 -3.49
CA ALA A 237 -11.35 15.96 -4.08
C ALA A 237 -11.01 15.71 -5.55
N SER A 238 -10.90 14.46 -5.99
CA SER A 238 -10.73 14.14 -7.40
C SER A 238 -11.19 12.72 -7.76
N CYS A 239 -11.52 12.51 -9.03
CA CYS A 239 -11.79 11.17 -9.56
C CYS A 239 -10.60 10.21 -9.35
N SER A 240 -9.37 10.71 -9.37
CA SER A 240 -8.17 9.90 -9.11
C SER A 240 -8.16 9.41 -7.66
N MET A 241 -8.35 10.33 -6.70
CA MET A 241 -8.38 10.00 -5.28
C MET A 241 -9.53 9.06 -4.90
N MET A 242 -10.71 9.25 -5.50
CA MET A 242 -11.86 8.37 -5.29
C MET A 242 -11.53 6.89 -5.52
N HIS A 243 -10.63 6.62 -6.46
CA HIS A 243 -10.24 5.26 -6.88
C HIS A 243 -8.98 4.76 -6.18
N GLN A 244 -8.01 5.64 -5.97
CA GLN A 244 -6.75 5.27 -5.33
C GLN A 244 -6.95 5.06 -3.83
N VAL A 245 -7.67 5.96 -3.15
CA VAL A 245 -7.86 5.91 -1.70
C VAL A 245 -9.01 4.96 -1.36
N LYS A 246 -8.71 3.95 -0.54
CA LYS A 246 -9.70 3.01 -0.02
C LYS A 246 -10.04 3.34 1.43
N LEU A 247 -11.33 3.32 1.76
CA LEU A 247 -11.81 3.66 3.10
C LEU A 247 -11.44 2.61 4.17
N ASP A 248 -11.12 1.39 3.76
CA ASP A 248 -10.67 0.32 4.65
C ASP A 248 -9.21 0.49 5.12
N TRP A 249 -8.46 1.42 4.53
CA TRP A 249 -7.12 1.80 4.99
C TRP A 249 -7.13 2.61 6.28
N VAL A 250 -8.26 3.26 6.58
CA VAL A 250 -8.43 3.99 7.84
C VAL A 250 -8.55 2.98 8.98
N ALA A 251 -7.87 3.25 10.09
CA ALA A 251 -7.91 2.40 11.26
C ALA A 251 -9.36 2.18 11.73
N ILE A 252 -9.67 0.96 12.15
CA ILE A 252 -11.04 0.54 12.44
C ILE A 252 -11.68 1.39 13.54
N HIS A 253 -10.93 1.76 14.58
CA HIS A 253 -11.42 2.56 15.69
C HIS A 253 -11.81 3.97 15.25
N LYS A 254 -11.10 4.59 14.28
CA LYS A 254 -11.47 5.89 13.68
C LYS A 254 -12.74 5.79 12.83
N ARG A 255 -12.88 4.70 12.06
CA ARG A 255 -14.11 4.42 11.30
C ARG A 255 -15.31 4.24 12.21
N PHE A 256 -15.11 3.52 13.30
CA PHE A 256 -16.11 3.30 14.34
C PHE A 256 -16.49 4.61 15.04
N ALA A 257 -15.51 5.39 15.47
CA ALA A 257 -15.71 6.70 16.09
C ALA A 257 -16.54 7.62 15.19
N PHE A 258 -16.25 7.63 13.88
CA PHE A 258 -17.05 8.40 12.93
C PHE A 258 -18.52 7.98 12.90
N VAL A 259 -18.83 6.69 12.76
CA VAL A 259 -20.25 6.27 12.70
C VAL A 259 -20.95 6.34 14.05
N SER A 260 -20.23 6.18 15.15
CA SER A 260 -20.76 6.31 16.52
C SER A 260 -21.05 7.77 16.87
N THR A 261 -20.17 8.71 16.53
CA THR A 261 -20.42 10.15 16.70
C THR A 261 -21.57 10.65 15.82
N LYS A 262 -21.86 9.97 14.70
CA LYS A 262 -23.02 10.23 13.83
C LYS A 262 -24.30 9.51 14.28
N GLU A 263 -24.22 8.66 15.30
CA GLU A 263 -25.40 8.17 16.04
C GLU A 263 -25.91 9.23 17.02
N ALA A 264 -25.05 10.19 17.40
CA ALA A 264 -25.45 11.49 17.95
C ALA A 264 -25.89 12.43 16.79
N PRO A 265 -26.78 13.42 17.04
CA PRO A 265 -27.60 14.08 16.02
C PRO A 265 -26.81 15.03 15.10
N LEU A 266 -25.96 14.48 14.23
CA LEU A 266 -25.11 15.22 13.27
C LEU A 266 -25.18 14.63 11.84
N ILE A 267 -26.27 13.91 11.55
CA ILE A 267 -26.58 13.34 10.24
C ILE A 267 -26.93 14.44 9.22
N GLU A 268 -27.46 15.58 9.67
CA GLU A 268 -27.89 16.68 8.79
C GLU A 268 -26.78 17.20 7.86
N LEU A 269 -25.52 17.21 8.31
CA LEU A 269 -24.44 17.88 7.58
C LEU A 269 -23.89 17.07 6.39
N VAL A 270 -23.77 15.75 6.51
CA VAL A 270 -23.21 14.92 5.42
C VAL A 270 -24.26 14.63 4.35
N TYR A 271 -25.54 14.52 4.73
CA TYR A 271 -26.63 14.31 3.78
C TYR A 271 -26.98 15.58 2.99
N ARG A 272 -26.96 16.78 3.62
CA ARG A 272 -27.16 18.05 2.89
C ARG A 272 -26.11 18.27 1.83
N GLU A 273 -24.85 17.92 2.08
CA GLU A 273 -23.77 18.13 1.11
C GLU A 273 -23.88 17.18 -0.10
N ILE A 274 -24.38 15.95 0.10
CA ILE A 274 -24.66 15.00 -0.98
C ILE A 274 -25.88 15.46 -1.81
N LEU A 275 -26.90 16.01 -1.15
CA LEU A 275 -28.10 16.53 -1.82
C LEU A 275 -27.86 17.83 -2.57
N LYS A 276 -27.02 18.73 -2.06
CA LYS A 276 -26.58 19.96 -2.77
C LYS A 276 -25.82 19.69 -4.08
N ASN A 277 -25.23 18.50 -4.22
CA ASN A 277 -24.50 18.08 -5.42
C ASN A 277 -25.38 17.38 -6.46
N LEU A 278 -26.68 17.25 -6.20
CA LEU A 278 -27.66 16.95 -7.25
C LEU A 278 -28.10 18.31 -7.82
N ASP A 279 -27.92 18.52 -9.12
CA ASP A 279 -28.22 19.78 -9.85
C ASP A 279 -29.71 20.19 -9.80
N GLU A 280 -30.55 19.43 -9.11
CA GLU A 280 -31.96 19.69 -8.89
C GLU A 280 -32.20 19.92 -7.40
N SER A 281 -32.69 21.11 -7.04
CA SER A 281 -33.14 21.40 -5.68
C SER A 281 -34.08 20.27 -5.22
N PRO A 282 -33.74 19.52 -4.16
CA PRO A 282 -34.57 18.42 -3.70
C PRO A 282 -35.98 18.96 -3.41
N SER A 283 -37.00 18.24 -3.88
CA SER A 283 -38.38 18.65 -3.63
C SER A 283 -38.65 18.70 -2.13
N GLN A 284 -39.52 19.62 -1.69
CA GLN A 284 -39.90 19.79 -0.29
C GLN A 284 -40.44 18.49 0.34
N GLU A 285 -41.09 17.63 -0.46
CA GLU A 285 -41.50 16.28 -0.07
C GLU A 285 -40.34 15.31 0.19
N LEU A 286 -39.23 15.43 -0.54
CA LEU A 286 -38.04 14.60 -0.34
C LEU A 286 -37.31 15.03 0.94
N GLU A 287 -37.24 16.35 1.20
CA GLU A 287 -36.70 16.89 2.45
C GLU A 287 -37.52 16.41 3.66
N GLU A 288 -38.86 16.55 3.65
CA GLU A 288 -39.73 16.07 4.74
C GLU A 288 -39.65 14.55 4.95
N ARG A 289 -39.48 13.76 3.87
CA ARG A 289 -39.29 12.30 3.98
C ARG A 289 -37.94 11.94 4.59
N LEU A 290 -36.89 12.69 4.26
CA LEU A 290 -35.55 12.48 4.79
C LEU A 290 -35.44 12.92 6.26
N GLU A 291 -36.13 14.00 6.65
CA GLU A 291 -36.27 14.41 8.06
C GLU A 291 -37.02 13.36 8.90
N LYS A 292 -37.96 12.63 8.30
CA LYS A 292 -38.67 11.52 8.97
C LYS A 292 -37.87 10.22 9.03
N GLU A 293 -36.90 10.00 8.15
CA GLU A 293 -36.09 8.79 8.15
C GLU A 293 -34.91 8.91 9.10
N ASN A 294 -35.13 8.60 10.39
CA ASN A 294 -34.06 8.42 11.38
C ASN A 294 -33.01 7.42 10.84
N PRO A 295 -31.82 7.88 10.44
CA PRO A 295 -30.84 6.99 9.86
C PRO A 295 -29.96 6.40 10.96
N TYR A 296 -29.54 5.17 10.73
CA TYR A 296 -28.77 4.39 11.69
C TYR A 296 -27.38 4.07 11.12
N PRO A 297 -26.34 4.05 11.95
CA PRO A 297 -25.05 3.53 11.54
C PRO A 297 -25.11 2.02 11.36
N CYS A 298 -24.46 1.54 10.31
CA CYS A 298 -24.08 0.14 10.15
C CYS A 298 -22.62 0.01 10.54
N TYR A 299 -22.38 -0.64 11.67
CA TYR A 299 -21.04 -0.82 12.22
C TYR A 299 -20.20 -1.82 11.43
N SER A 300 -20.82 -2.72 10.65
CA SER A 300 -20.11 -3.63 9.75
C SER A 300 -19.49 -2.97 8.53
N CYS A 301 -20.13 -1.93 7.97
CA CYS A 301 -19.62 -1.25 6.78
C CYS A 301 -19.21 0.20 7.03
N PHE A 302 -19.29 0.65 8.30
CA PHE A 302 -18.98 2.01 8.74
C PHE A 302 -19.66 3.08 7.87
N LYS A 303 -20.97 2.89 7.64
CA LYS A 303 -21.82 3.83 6.89
C LYS A 303 -23.12 4.10 7.63
N VAL A 304 -23.53 5.36 7.64
CA VAL A 304 -24.88 5.77 8.05
C VAL A 304 -25.85 5.47 6.91
N LYS A 305 -27.01 4.89 7.23
CA LYS A 305 -28.01 4.45 6.25
C LYS A 305 -29.42 4.72 6.76
N PRO A 306 -30.39 4.93 5.88
CA PRO A 306 -31.78 5.08 6.30
C PRO A 306 -32.33 3.77 6.89
N ASN A 307 -33.33 3.89 7.76
CA ASN A 307 -34.01 2.78 8.46
C ASN A 307 -34.39 1.63 7.50
N ALA A 308 -34.92 1.95 6.32
CA ALA A 308 -35.33 0.96 5.31
C ALA A 308 -34.21 -0.01 4.85
N LYS A 309 -32.93 0.34 5.09
CA LYS A 309 -31.78 -0.53 4.79
C LYS A 309 -31.44 -1.51 5.91
N PHE A 310 -32.12 -1.47 7.05
CA PHE A 310 -31.97 -2.40 8.16
C PHE A 310 -33.11 -3.42 8.17
N LEU A 311 -32.92 -4.51 8.92
CA LEU A 311 -34.01 -5.44 9.24
C LEU A 311 -34.66 -4.96 10.53
N GLY A 312 -36.00 -5.04 10.63
CA GLY A 312 -36.73 -4.63 11.84
C GLY A 312 -36.18 -5.28 13.11
N ARG A 313 -35.89 -6.58 13.05
CA ARG A 313 -35.24 -7.33 14.14
C ARG A 313 -33.90 -6.74 14.60
N THR A 314 -33.11 -6.16 13.68
CA THR A 314 -31.81 -5.59 14.03
C THR A 314 -31.97 -4.26 14.78
N LEU A 315 -33.02 -3.51 14.46
CA LEU A 315 -33.33 -2.25 15.14
C LEU A 315 -33.92 -2.53 16.53
N GLN A 316 -34.91 -3.44 16.61
CA GLN A 316 -35.49 -3.90 17.87
C GLN A 316 -34.43 -4.48 18.82
N PHE A 317 -33.51 -5.31 18.30
CA PHE A 317 -32.41 -5.85 19.09
C PHE A 317 -31.54 -4.77 19.73
N THR A 318 -31.38 -3.62 19.06
CA THR A 318 -30.59 -2.53 19.63
C THR A 318 -31.32 -1.80 20.76
N GLU A 319 -32.65 -1.79 20.71
CA GLU A 319 -33.50 -1.24 21.78
C GLU A 319 -33.55 -2.19 22.99
N GLU A 320 -33.61 -3.51 22.73
CA GLU A 320 -33.64 -4.56 23.75
C GLU A 320 -32.28 -4.78 24.44
N GLU A 321 -31.17 -4.69 23.69
CA GLU A 321 -29.81 -4.83 24.21
C GLU A 321 -28.95 -3.58 23.91
N PRO A 322 -29.13 -2.47 24.65
CA PRO A 322 -28.41 -1.22 24.40
C PRO A 322 -26.89 -1.38 24.41
N ASN A 323 -26.36 -2.29 25.23
CA ASN A 323 -24.93 -2.57 25.33
C ASN A 323 -24.34 -3.26 24.09
N ARG A 324 -25.18 -3.72 23.15
CA ARG A 324 -24.78 -4.37 21.90
C ARG A 324 -25.10 -3.54 20.66
N PHE A 325 -25.36 -2.24 20.82
CA PHE A 325 -25.67 -1.34 19.70
C PHE A 325 -24.65 -1.40 18.55
N TRP A 326 -23.37 -1.56 18.89
CA TRP A 326 -22.26 -1.66 17.94
C TRP A 326 -22.33 -2.89 17.03
N GLN A 327 -23.22 -3.85 17.30
CA GLN A 327 -23.47 -5.03 16.46
C GLN A 327 -24.52 -4.78 15.37
N ARG A 328 -25.09 -3.57 15.29
CA ARG A 328 -26.10 -3.22 14.30
C ARG A 328 -25.54 -3.30 12.87
N ARG A 329 -26.26 -4.04 12.01
CA ARG A 329 -25.89 -4.32 10.62
C ARG A 329 -27.01 -4.00 9.65
N CYS A 330 -26.67 -3.38 8.52
CA CYS A 330 -27.61 -3.21 7.43
C CYS A 330 -27.88 -4.55 6.73
N ARG A 331 -29.02 -4.65 6.02
CA ARG A 331 -29.47 -5.86 5.33
C ARG A 331 -28.40 -6.44 4.41
N HIS A 332 -27.68 -5.59 3.68
CA HIS A 332 -26.61 -6.01 2.78
C HIS A 332 -25.44 -6.68 3.54
N CYS A 333 -24.99 -6.08 4.65
CA CYS A 333 -23.94 -6.67 5.49
C CYS A 333 -24.38 -8.00 6.12
N CYS A 334 -25.66 -8.11 6.51
CA CYS A 334 -26.22 -9.38 6.98
C CYS A 334 -26.19 -10.46 5.89
N THR A 335 -26.54 -10.11 4.65
CA THR A 335 -26.49 -11.04 3.50
C THR A 335 -25.06 -11.47 3.17
N LEU A 336 -24.11 -10.53 3.16
CA LEU A 336 -22.70 -10.84 2.93
C LEU A 336 -22.15 -11.79 3.99
N ALA A 337 -22.39 -11.48 5.27
CA ALA A 337 -21.96 -12.31 6.39
C ALA A 337 -22.58 -13.72 6.37
N ALA A 338 -23.77 -13.89 5.80
CA ALA A 338 -24.38 -15.22 5.64
C ALA A 338 -23.68 -16.07 4.56
N GLY A 339 -23.05 -15.42 3.57
CA GLY A 339 -22.31 -16.09 2.50
C GLY A 339 -20.82 -16.28 2.79
N GLU A 340 -20.26 -15.54 3.76
CA GLU A 340 -18.82 -15.52 4.06
C GLU A 340 -18.57 -15.67 5.57
N PRO A 341 -18.29 -16.90 6.06
CA PRO A 341 -18.06 -17.17 7.49
C PRO A 341 -16.90 -16.36 8.09
N GLU A 342 -15.88 -16.06 7.28
CA GLU A 342 -14.70 -15.29 7.69
C GLU A 342 -15.06 -13.87 8.18
N ILE A 343 -16.07 -13.23 7.56
CA ILE A 343 -16.59 -11.93 8.00
C ILE A 343 -17.24 -12.05 9.37
N VAL A 344 -17.92 -13.16 9.61
CA VAL A 344 -18.60 -13.44 10.88
C VAL A 344 -17.56 -13.65 11.98
N ASP A 345 -16.52 -14.44 11.73
CA ASP A 345 -15.45 -14.71 12.69
C ASP A 345 -14.62 -13.46 13.01
N GLU A 346 -14.31 -12.65 12.00
CA GLU A 346 -13.64 -11.36 12.21
C GLU A 346 -14.46 -10.45 13.12
N TRP A 347 -15.78 -10.45 12.97
CA TRP A 347 -16.67 -9.64 13.81
C TRP A 347 -16.83 -10.17 15.23
N HIS A 348 -16.92 -11.47 15.43
CA HIS A 348 -17.02 -12.05 16.78
C HIS A 348 -15.78 -11.79 17.63
N ARG A 349 -14.62 -11.63 16.99
CA ARG A 349 -13.36 -11.24 17.66
C ARG A 349 -13.29 -9.76 18.03
N ARG A 350 -14.32 -8.95 17.75
CA ARG A 350 -14.31 -7.51 18.06
C ARG A 350 -15.11 -7.24 19.31
N HIS A 351 -14.62 -6.30 20.12
CA HIS A 351 -15.28 -5.87 21.37
C HIS A 351 -15.12 -4.37 21.55
N LEU A 352 -15.96 -3.76 22.38
CA LEU A 352 -15.75 -2.38 22.81
C LEU A 352 -14.65 -2.34 23.87
N CYS A 353 -13.79 -1.33 23.79
CA CYS A 353 -12.87 -0.98 24.86
C CYS A 353 -13.67 -0.42 26.05
N SER A 354 -13.37 -0.90 27.26
CA SER A 354 -13.97 -0.39 28.50
C SER A 354 -13.67 1.09 28.74
N ASP A 355 -12.52 1.55 28.27
CA ASP A 355 -11.98 2.86 28.64
C ASP A 355 -12.44 3.94 27.66
N CYS A 356 -12.26 3.72 26.36
CA CYS A 356 -12.62 4.70 25.33
C CYS A 356 -13.90 4.38 24.55
N GLY A 357 -14.54 3.24 24.78
CA GLY A 357 -15.78 2.85 24.09
C GLY A 357 -15.62 2.56 22.59
N LEU A 358 -14.40 2.51 22.06
CA LEU A 358 -14.13 2.20 20.65
C LEU A 358 -13.95 0.70 20.42
N VAL A 359 -14.24 0.25 19.19
CA VAL A 359 -14.01 -1.14 18.79
C VAL A 359 -12.52 -1.47 18.77
N ARG A 360 -12.17 -2.58 19.40
CA ARG A 360 -10.85 -3.23 19.37
C ARG A 360 -11.00 -4.71 19.01
N VAL A 361 -9.89 -5.33 18.64
CA VAL A 361 -9.82 -6.79 18.44
C VAL A 361 -9.48 -7.45 19.79
N GLU A 362 -10.08 -8.60 20.03
CA GLU A 362 -9.81 -9.44 21.20
C GLU A 362 -8.34 -9.86 21.24
N GLY A 363 -7.71 -9.72 22.41
CA GLY A 363 -6.27 -9.98 22.58
C GLY A 363 -5.35 -8.87 22.08
N GLU A 364 -5.87 -7.82 21.41
CA GLU A 364 -5.08 -6.67 20.96
C GLU A 364 -5.28 -5.45 21.86
N ALA A 365 -4.26 -4.58 21.88
CA ALA A 365 -4.32 -3.28 22.54
C ALA A 365 -5.35 -2.37 21.84
N CYS A 366 -6.02 -1.51 22.62
CA CYS A 366 -6.97 -0.56 22.03
C CYS A 366 -6.23 0.57 21.30
N LEU A 367 -6.26 0.55 19.97
CA LEU A 367 -5.64 1.59 19.14
C LEU A 367 -6.14 3.00 19.45
N GLY A 368 -7.41 3.14 19.83
CA GLY A 368 -7.95 4.44 20.25
C GLY A 368 -7.31 4.97 21.54
N CYS A 369 -7.06 4.10 22.52
CA CYS A 369 -6.37 4.48 23.75
C CYS A 369 -4.89 4.81 23.50
N LEU A 370 -4.23 4.04 22.62
CA LEU A 370 -2.84 4.26 22.25
C LEU A 370 -2.64 5.62 21.56
N GLU A 371 -3.52 5.98 20.62
CA GLU A 371 -3.44 7.28 19.94
C GLU A 371 -3.67 8.45 20.92
N THR A 372 -4.52 8.28 21.94
CA THR A 372 -4.72 9.30 22.97
C THR A 372 -3.57 9.37 23.97
N SER A 373 -2.89 8.26 24.27
CA SER A 373 -1.73 8.27 25.17
C SER A 373 -0.48 8.87 24.54
N ASP A 374 -0.30 8.70 23.23
CA ASP A 374 0.82 9.29 22.48
C ASP A 374 0.65 10.79 22.21
N ALA A 375 -0.55 11.34 22.48
CA ALA A 375 -0.87 12.76 22.32
C ALA A 375 -0.68 13.58 23.62
N CYS A 376 -0.20 12.97 24.71
CA CYS A 376 0.04 13.61 26.01
C CYS A 376 1.52 13.84 26.30
#